data_AF-A0A940QZN0-F1
#
_entry.id   AF-A0A940QZN0-F1
#
_cell.length_a   1.000
_cell.length_b   1.000
_cell.length_c   1.000
_cell.angle_alpha   90.00
_cell.angle_beta   90.00
_cell.angle_gamma   90.00
#
_symmetry.space_group_name_H-M   'P 1'
#
loop_
_entity.id
_entity.type
_entity.pdbx_description
1 polymer ?
#
loop_
_entity_poly.entity_id
_entity_poly.type
_entity_poly.pdbx_seq_one_letter_code
_entity_poly.pdbx_strand_id
1 'polypeptide(L)'
;GIVLWSQDFFSLDFSMDIVRWSVLNVVVLGIVGSAFATVLFYALVQKAGPLFASLVTYGIPFVALFWGALVGETITIKDIACLLVILVGVFLTKLQGRRGDGR
;
A
#
# COMPACT_ATOMS: atom_id res chain seq x y z
N GLY A 1 -9.99 15.57 12.81
CA GLY A 1 -10.58 16.41 13.87
C GLY A 1 -12.09 16.49 13.72
N ILE A 2 -12.56 17.25 12.73
CA ILE A 2 -14.00 17.51 12.50
C ILE A 2 -14.85 16.24 12.33
N VAL A 3 -14.36 15.23 11.60
CA VAL A 3 -15.10 13.97 11.42
C VAL A 3 -15.28 13.20 12.73
N LEU A 4 -14.27 13.15 13.61
CA LEU A 4 -14.37 12.46 14.91
C LEU A 4 -15.37 13.15 15.85
N TRP A 5 -15.39 14.48 15.82
CA TRP A 5 -16.37 15.25 16.58
C TRP A 5 -17.79 15.07 16.02
N SER A 6 -17.95 15.04 14.69
CA SER A 6 -19.24 14.80 14.02
C SER A 6 -19.75 13.36 14.13
N GLN A 7 -18.91 12.42 14.55
CA GLN A 7 -19.27 11.02 14.79
C GLN A 7 -19.43 10.73 16.29
N ASP A 8 -19.54 11.78 17.11
CA ASP A 8 -19.71 11.69 18.56
C ASP A 8 -18.65 10.80 19.24
N PHE A 9 -17.46 10.70 18.62
CA PHE A 9 -16.41 9.75 19.01
C PHE A 9 -15.99 9.90 20.48
N PHE A 10 -15.96 11.15 20.95
CA PHE A 10 -15.57 11.50 22.32
C PHE A 10 -16.67 11.28 23.36
N SER A 11 -17.89 10.98 22.91
CA SER A 11 -19.01 10.60 23.79
C SER A 11 -19.18 9.08 23.91
N LEU A 12 -18.38 8.28 23.18
CA LEU A 12 -18.38 6.83 23.36
C LEU A 12 -17.88 6.45 24.75
N ASP A 13 -18.52 5.46 25.35
CA ASP A 13 -18.09 4.91 26.62
C ASP A 13 -16.84 4.04 26.44
N PHE A 14 -15.67 4.59 26.76
CA PHE A 14 -14.38 3.89 26.76
C PHE A 14 -14.25 2.82 27.86
N SER A 15 -15.26 2.68 28.72
CA SER A 15 -15.38 1.60 29.71
C SER A 15 -15.81 0.29 29.05
N MET A 16 -16.48 0.35 27.91
CA MET A 16 -16.88 -0.82 27.14
C MET A 16 -15.65 -1.49 26.50
N ASP A 17 -15.49 -2.79 26.75
CA ASP A 17 -14.35 -3.55 26.21
C ASP A 17 -14.27 -3.48 24.68
N ILE A 18 -15.41 -3.50 23.99
CA ILE A 18 -15.48 -3.46 22.52
C ILE A 18 -14.84 -2.18 21.94
N VAL A 19 -15.07 -1.02 22.58
CA VAL A 19 -14.57 0.28 22.13
C VAL A 19 -13.05 0.33 22.37
N ARG A 20 -12.62 -0.13 23.56
CA ARG A 20 -11.21 -0.17 23.93
C ARG A 20 -10.38 -1.03 22.98
N TRP A 21 -10.83 -2.25 22.69
CA TRP A 21 -10.14 -3.15 21.77
C TRP A 21 -10.14 -2.61 20.34
N SER A 22 -11.23 -2.01 19.87
CA SER A 22 -11.30 -1.44 18.52
C SER A 22 -10.31 -0.28 18.33
N VAL A 23 -10.23 0.63 19.30
CA VAL A 23 -9.27 1.74 19.27
C VAL A 23 -7.83 1.23 19.31
N LEU A 24 -7.54 0.26 20.18
CA LEU A 24 -6.22 -0.39 20.25
C LEU A 24 -5.81 -1.02 18.91
N ASN A 25 -6.71 -1.77 18.28
CA ASN A 25 -6.43 -2.40 16.98
C ASN A 25 -6.12 -1.37 15.90
N VAL A 26 -6.91 -0.29 15.80
CA VAL A 26 -6.67 0.78 14.82
C VAL A 26 -5.35 1.51 15.08
N VAL A 27 -5.03 1.79 16.35
CA VAL A 27 -3.76 2.42 16.72
C VAL A 27 -2.57 1.52 16.37
N VAL A 28 -2.63 0.24 16.73
CA VAL A 28 -1.57 -0.73 16.41
C VAL A 28 -1.42 -0.88 14.90
N LEU A 29 -2.52 -1.01 14.16
CA LEU A 29 -2.50 -1.09 12.71
C LEU A 29 -1.93 0.18 12.07
N GLY A 30 -2.24 1.36 12.60
CA GLY A 30 -1.69 2.63 12.16
C GLY A 30 -0.18 2.73 12.40
N ILE A 31 0.28 2.35 13.60
CA ILE A 31 1.70 2.40 13.96
C ILE A 31 2.49 1.38 13.12
N VAL A 32 2.07 0.12 13.11
CA VAL A 32 2.81 -0.96 12.44
C VAL A 32 2.63 -0.89 10.93
N GLY A 33 1.40 -0.69 10.45
CA GLY A 33 1.10 -0.69 9.02
C GLY A 33 1.51 0.60 8.31
N SER A 34 1.40 1.77 8.96
CA SER A 34 1.70 3.06 8.31
C SER A 34 3.03 3.64 8.77
N ALA A 35 3.21 3.87 10.08
CA ALA A 35 4.40 4.57 10.57
C ALA A 35 5.68 3.74 10.37
N PHE A 36 5.67 2.47 10.78
CA PHE A 36 6.83 1.58 10.63
C PHE A 36 7.14 1.29 9.15
N ALA A 37 6.12 1.02 8.33
CA ALA A 37 6.30 0.81 6.90
C ALA A 37 6.92 2.03 6.21
N THR A 38 6.48 3.24 6.57
CA THR A 38 7.02 4.50 6.01
C THR A 38 8.47 4.71 6.42
N VAL A 39 8.81 4.47 7.68
CA VAL A 39 10.21 4.55 8.16
C VAL A 39 11.09 3.55 7.43
N LEU A 40 10.64 2.31 7.29
CA LEU A 40 11.37 1.26 6.56
C LEU A 40 11.54 1.62 5.08
N PHE A 41 10.48 2.14 4.45
CA PHE A 41 10.53 2.59 3.06
C PHE A 41 11.55 3.72 2.88
N TYR A 42 11.53 4.74 3.74
CA TYR A 42 12.53 5.81 3.70
C TYR A 42 13.94 5.30 3.93
N ALA A 43 14.15 4.40 4.90
CA ALA A 43 15.45 3.80 5.17
C ALA A 43 15.99 2.98 3.98
N LEU A 44 15.11 2.22 3.31
CA LEU A 44 15.46 1.46 2.12
C LEU A 44 15.78 2.36 0.93
N VAL A 45 14.98 3.41 0.70
CA VAL A 45 15.25 4.39 -0.36
C VAL A 45 16.58 5.11 -0.12
N GLN A 46 16.89 5.43 1.13
CA GLN A 46 18.15 6.11 1.48
C GLN A 46 19.38 5.21 1.29
N LYS A 47 19.26 3.89 1.56
CA LYS A 47 20.37 2.93 1.40
C LYS A 47 20.52 2.38 -0.02
N ALA A 48 19.42 2.07 -0.70
CA ALA A 48 19.42 1.35 -1.98
C ALA A 48 19.02 2.24 -3.17
N GLY A 49 18.75 3.53 -2.91
CA GLY A 49 18.46 4.53 -3.91
C GLY A 49 17.03 4.45 -4.49
N PRO A 50 16.68 5.37 -5.41
CA PRO A 50 15.35 5.46 -6.03
C PRO A 50 14.94 4.21 -6.84
N LEU A 51 15.88 3.30 -7.11
CA LEU A 51 15.60 2.01 -7.75
C LEU A 51 14.71 1.10 -6.87
N PHE A 52 14.82 1.17 -5.54
CA PHE A 52 14.00 0.36 -4.65
C PHE A 52 12.53 0.79 -4.62
N ALA A 53 12.27 2.10 -4.59
CA ALA A 53 10.91 2.63 -4.72
C ALA A 53 10.27 2.17 -6.04
N SER A 54 11.07 2.20 -7.10
CA SER A 54 10.70 1.70 -8.42
C SER A 54 10.37 0.21 -8.47
N LEU A 55 11.08 -0.63 -7.70
CA LEU A 55 10.81 -2.06 -7.57
C LEU A 55 9.50 -2.31 -6.82
N VAL A 56 9.22 -1.56 -5.75
CA VAL A 56 7.94 -1.64 -5.02
C VAL A 56 6.77 -1.34 -5.96
N THR A 57 6.81 -0.26 -6.74
CA THR A 57 5.72 0.07 -7.69
C THR A 57 5.50 -1.04 -8.71
N TYR A 58 6.57 -1.70 -9.17
CA TYR A 58 6.47 -2.83 -10.09
C TYR A 58 6.07 -4.13 -9.42
N GLY A 59 6.32 -4.27 -8.11
CA GLY A 59 5.94 -5.43 -7.31
C GLY A 59 4.45 -5.43 -6.94
N ILE A 60 3.79 -4.27 -6.84
CA ILE A 60 2.35 -4.17 -6.49
C ILE A 60 1.47 -5.16 -7.27
N PRO A 61 1.48 -5.21 -8.61
CA PRO A 61 0.60 -6.11 -9.35
C PRO A 61 0.96 -7.59 -9.15
N PHE A 62 2.23 -7.93 -8.90
CA PHE A 62 2.62 -9.30 -8.54
C PHE A 62 2.11 -9.70 -7.16
N VAL A 63 2.27 -8.82 -6.17
CA VAL A 63 1.79 -9.06 -4.80
C VAL A 63 0.27 -9.17 -4.77
N ALA A 64 -0.45 -8.39 -5.59
CA ALA A 64 -1.89 -8.47 -5.73
C ALA A 64 -2.36 -9.85 -6.23
N LEU A 65 -1.72 -10.38 -7.28
CA LEU A 65 -2.02 -11.74 -7.77
C LEU A 65 -1.66 -12.82 -6.74
N PHE A 66 -0.54 -12.66 -6.05
CA PHE A 66 -0.11 -13.60 -5.02
C PHE A 66 -1.13 -13.66 -3.87
N TRP A 67 -1.64 -12.51 -3.42
CA TRP A 67 -2.68 -12.46 -2.40
C TRP A 67 -4.01 -13.03 -2.89
N GLY A 68 -4.42 -12.73 -4.13
CA GLY A 68 -5.61 -13.34 -4.74
C GLY A 68 -5.52 -14.87 -4.81
N ALA A 69 -4.35 -15.40 -5.19
CA ALA A 69 -4.11 -16.84 -5.20
C ALA A 69 -4.15 -17.46 -3.80
N LEU A 70 -3.61 -16.79 -2.78
CA LEU A 70 -3.66 -17.24 -1.38
C LEU A 70 -5.09 -17.28 -0.82
N VAL A 71 -5.95 -16.37 -1.25
CA VAL A 71 -7.38 -16.34 -0.90
C VAL A 71 -8.16 -17.45 -1.62
N GLY A 72 -7.52 -18.19 -2.54
CA GLY A 72 -8.11 -19.31 -3.27
C GLY A 72 -8.83 -18.91 -4.55
N GLU A 73 -8.64 -17.68 -5.04
CA GLU A 73 -9.15 -17.30 -6.35
C GLU A 73 -8.38 -18.04 -7.46
N THR A 74 -9.14 -18.62 -8.39
CA THR A 74 -8.58 -19.21 -9.61
C THR A 74 -8.06 -18.10 -10.50
N ILE A 75 -6.75 -17.84 -10.42
CA ILE A 75 -6.03 -16.94 -11.32
C ILE A 75 -6.27 -17.43 -12.75
N THR A 76 -7.04 -16.64 -13.50
CA THR A 76 -7.43 -16.97 -14.87
C THR A 76 -6.47 -16.31 -15.85
N ILE A 77 -6.43 -16.82 -17.10
CA ILE A 77 -5.64 -16.23 -18.20
C ILE A 77 -5.90 -14.72 -18.36
N LYS A 78 -7.12 -14.25 -18.03
CA LYS A 78 -7.49 -12.83 -18.03
C LYS A 78 -6.69 -12.00 -17.02
N ASP A 79 -6.42 -12.52 -15.83
CA ASP A 79 -5.66 -11.82 -14.78
C ASP A 79 -4.20 -11.65 -15.19
N ILE A 80 -3.65 -12.67 -15.86
CA ILE A 80 -2.30 -12.63 -16.44
C ILE A 80 -2.25 -11.62 -17.61
N ALA A 81 -3.28 -11.57 -18.45
CA ALA A 81 -3.36 -10.56 -19.51
C ALA A 81 -3.43 -9.13 -18.95
N CYS A 82 -4.23 -8.92 -17.89
CA CYS A 82 -4.29 -7.65 -17.16
C CYS A 82 -2.94 -7.28 -16.55
N LEU A 83 -2.25 -8.23 -15.91
CA LEU A 83 -0.90 -8.04 -15.38
C LEU A 83 0.07 -7.56 -16.47
N LEU A 84 0.06 -8.20 -17.64
CA LEU A 84 0.89 -7.82 -18.78
C LEU A 84 0.59 -6.39 -19.25
N VAL A 85 -0.69 -6.02 -19.38
CA VAL A 85 -1.09 -4.66 -19.76
C VAL A 85 -0.59 -3.62 -18.76
N ILE A 86 -0.73 -3.89 -17.46
CA ILE A 86 -0.24 -2.99 -16.39
C ILE A 86 1.29 -2.88 -16.47
N LEU A 87 2.02 -4.00 -16.58
CA LEU A 87 3.48 -3.97 -16.69
C LEU A 87 3.94 -3.16 -17.90
N VAL A 88 3.31 -3.35 -19.06
CA VAL A 88 3.62 -2.58 -20.29
C VAL A 88 3.36 -1.09 -20.07
N GLY A 89 2.23 -0.74 -19.47
CA GLY A 89 1.89 0.66 -19.15
C GLY A 89 2.93 1.31 -18.23
N VAL A 90 3.33 0.65 -17.15
CA VAL A 90 4.31 1.21 -16.20
C VAL A 90 5.74 1.17 -16.78
N PHE A 91 6.05 0.25 -17.70
CA PHE A 91 7.33 0.25 -18.42
C PHE A 91 7.43 1.45 -19.37
N LEU A 92 6.37 1.74 -20.12
CA LEU A 92 6.28 2.91 -21.00
C LEU A 92 6.45 4.23 -20.23
N THR A 93 5.79 4.38 -19.07
CA THR A 93 5.93 5.61 -18.26
C THR A 93 7.33 5.78 -17.70
N LYS A 94 8.01 4.71 -17.27
CA LYS A 94 9.42 4.80 -16.86
C LYS A 94 10.35 5.13 -18.01
N LEU A 95 10.09 4.64 -19.22
CA LEU A 95 10.86 5.03 -20.41
C LEU A 95 10.64 6.49 -20.79
N GLN A 96 9.43 7.02 -20.61
CA GLN A 96 9.09 8.40 -20.94
C GLN A 96 9.73 9.40 -19.96
N GLY A 97 9.82 9.04 -18.67
CA GLY A 97 10.57 9.81 -17.67
C GLY A 97 12.07 9.95 -17.98
N ARG A 98 12.67 9.01 -18.74
CA ARG A 98 14.08 9.07 -19.16
C ARG A 98 14.32 9.90 -20.43
N ARG A 99 13.27 10.27 -21.17
CA ARG A 99 13.39 11.05 -22.42
C ARG A 99 13.25 12.56 -22.23
N GLY A 100 12.81 13.02 -21.06
CA GLY A 100 12.66 14.44 -20.73
C GLY A 100 13.90 15.10 -20.10
N ASP A 101 14.82 14.30 -19.55
CA ASP A 101 16.05 14.77 -18.89
C ASP A 101 17.23 14.68 -19.87
N GLY A 102 17.18 15.53 -20.90
CA GLY A 102 18.16 15.59 -21.98
C GLY A 102 18.17 16.93 -22.69
N ARG A 103 17.67 17.98 -22.04
CA ARG A 103 17.77 19.38 -22.47
C ARG A 103 18.15 20.25 -21.30
#